data_AF-A0A1V3H838-F1
#
_entry.id   AF-A0A1V3H838-F1
#
_cell.length_a   1.000
_cell.length_b   1.000
_cell.length_c   1.000
_cell.angle_alpha   90.00
_cell.angle_beta   90.00
_cell.angle_gamma   90.00
#
_symmetry.space_group_name_H-M   'P 1'
#
loop_
_entity.id
_entity.type
_entity.pdbx_description
1 polymer ?
#
loop_
_entity_poly.entity_id
_entity_poly.type
_entity_poly.pdbx_seq_one_letter_code
_entity_poly.pdbx_strand_id
1 'polypeptide(L)' 'MDINLANLPADEKQKIELDKQAAYAVWKVVNNQAPQSLYEQEANVLVDWQRDVYLSSVNKYRAQPEAFIIPETATDTTER' A
#
# COMPACT_ATOMS: atom_id res chain seq x y z
N MET A 1 -3.27 -23.12 -7.36
CA MET A 1 -2.24 -23.43 -6.35
C MET A 1 -2.71 -22.74 -5.08
N ASP A 2 -3.16 -23.50 -4.09
CA ASP A 2 -3.69 -22.95 -2.85
C ASP A 2 -2.54 -22.78 -1.85
N ILE A 3 -2.09 -21.54 -1.66
CA ILE A 3 -1.08 -21.20 -0.66
C ILE A 3 -1.80 -20.71 0.57
N ASN A 4 -1.69 -21.45 1.68
CA ASN A 4 -2.22 -21.00 2.97
C ASN A 4 -1.27 -19.98 3.61
N LEU A 5 -1.63 -18.70 3.50
CA LEU A 5 -0.85 -17.58 4.05
C LEU A 5 -0.67 -17.68 5.58
N ALA A 6 -1.57 -18.36 6.30
CA ALA A 6 -1.48 -18.52 7.75
C ALA A 6 -0.32 -19.43 8.18
N ASN A 7 0.12 -20.34 7.29
CA ASN A 7 1.20 -21.29 7.57
C ASN A 7 2.58 -20.79 7.12
N LEU A 8 2.67 -19.57 6.59
CA LEU A 8 3.93 -19.01 6.16
C LEU A 8 4.89 -18.81 7.34
N PRO A 9 6.21 -18.93 7.08
CA PRO A 9 7.25 -18.44 7.98
C PRO A 9 7.03 -16.97 8.40
N ALA A 10 7.55 -16.61 9.57
CA ALA A 10 7.33 -15.28 10.14
C ALA A 10 7.90 -14.15 9.27
N ASP A 11 9.04 -14.37 8.64
CA ASP A 11 9.68 -13.45 7.70
C ASP A 11 8.85 -13.25 6.43
N GLU A 12 8.27 -14.32 5.88
CA GLU A 12 7.36 -14.24 4.73
C GLU A 12 6.07 -13.49 5.07
N LYS A 13 5.52 -13.71 6.28
CA LYS A 13 4.38 -12.93 6.79
C LYS A 13 4.73 -11.45 6.93
N GLN A 14 5.93 -11.14 7.42
CA GLN A 14 6.38 -9.76 7.58
C GLN A 14 6.53 -9.05 6.23
N LYS A 15 7.03 -9.74 5.19
CA LYS A 15 7.08 -9.17 3.82
C LYS A 15 5.68 -8.83 3.30
N ILE A 16 4.69 -9.69 3.54
CA ILE A 16 3.30 -9.43 3.16
C ILE A 16 2.76 -8.19 3.89
N GLU A 17 3.06 -8.04 5.18
CA GLU A 17 2.60 -6.87 5.93
C GLU A 17 3.23 -5.58 5.43
N LEU A 18 4.52 -5.58 5.11
CA LEU A 18 5.20 -4.43 4.51
C LEU A 18 4.65 -4.09 3.12
N ASP A 19 4.34 -5.09 2.31
CA ASP A 19 3.73 -4.90 0.99
C ASP A 19 2.33 -4.28 1.09
N LYS A 20 1.52 -4.72 2.07
CA LYS A 20 0.21 -4.11 2.38
C LYS A 20 0.35 -2.66 2.85
N GLN A 21 1.30 -2.39 3.74
CA GLN A 21 1.57 -1.03 4.23
C GLN A 21 1.95 -0.11 3.06
N ALA A 22 2.83 -0.57 2.16
CA ALA A 22 3.21 0.17 0.97
C ALA A 22 2.01 0.46 0.04
N ALA A 23 1.17 -0.55 -0.23
CA ALA A 23 -0.04 -0.35 -1.02
C ALA A 23 -0.99 0.68 -0.40
N TYR A 24 -1.19 0.61 0.92
CA TYR A 24 -2.06 1.55 1.64
C TYR A 24 -1.48 2.97 1.68
N ALA A 25 -0.16 3.11 1.85
CA ALA A 25 0.49 4.42 1.76
C ALA A 25 0.31 5.03 0.36
N VAL A 26 0.47 4.24 -0.70
CA VAL A 26 0.24 4.71 -2.07
C VAL A 26 -1.20 5.15 -2.27
N TRP A 27 -2.17 4.35 -1.80
CA TRP A 27 -3.57 4.74 -1.80
C TRP A 27 -3.80 6.09 -1.12
N LYS A 28 -3.27 6.30 0.11
CA LYS A 28 -3.46 7.55 0.84
C LYS A 28 -2.97 8.75 0.04
N VAL A 29 -1.78 8.64 -0.56
CA VAL A 29 -1.18 9.74 -1.33
C VAL A 29 -1.94 10.00 -2.63
N VAL A 30 -2.30 8.96 -3.38
CA VAL A 30 -3.07 9.08 -4.64
C VAL A 30 -4.44 9.73 -4.38
N ASN A 31 -5.09 9.41 -3.26
CA ASN A 31 -6.41 9.94 -2.91
C ASN A 31 -6.34 11.18 -1.99
N ASN A 32 -5.18 11.86 -1.96
CA ASN A 32 -4.96 13.11 -1.23
C ASN A 32 -5.29 13.03 0.28
N GLN A 33 -5.17 11.84 0.88
CA GLN A 33 -5.34 11.58 2.31
C GLN A 33 -4.02 11.72 3.10
N ALA A 34 -2.88 11.78 2.41
CA ALA A 34 -1.56 11.97 3.01
C ALA A 34 -0.59 12.67 2.04
N PRO A 35 0.45 13.35 2.54
CA PRO A 35 1.47 13.95 1.70
C PRO A 35 2.40 12.90 1.07
N GLN A 36 3.05 13.26 -0.05
CA GLN A 36 4.04 12.43 -0.74
C GLN A 36 5.21 11.98 0.18
N SER A 37 5.54 12.79 1.19
CA SER A 37 6.59 12.48 2.17
C SER A 37 6.26 11.29 3.08
N LEU A 38 5.02 10.79 3.08
CA LEU A 38 4.62 9.64 3.88
C LEU A 38 5.51 8.43 3.64
N TYR A 39 5.90 8.16 2.39
CA TYR A 39 6.73 6.98 2.06
C TYR A 39 8.08 7.01 2.77
N GLU A 40 8.74 8.17 2.78
CA GLU A 40 10.03 8.33 3.45
C GLU A 40 9.87 8.29 4.97
N GLN A 41 8.79 8.86 5.51
CA GLN A 41 8.49 8.82 6.94
C GLN A 41 8.28 7.39 7.44
N GLU A 42 7.47 6.60 6.74
CA GLU A 42 7.23 5.19 7.06
C GLU A 42 8.51 4.36 6.85
N ALA A 43 9.27 4.61 5.78
CA ALA A 43 10.54 3.92 5.54
C ALA A 43 11.60 4.20 6.62
N ASN A 44 11.62 5.41 7.20
CA ASN A 44 12.64 5.83 8.16
C ASN A 44 12.56 5.12 9.52
N VAL A 45 11.39 4.61 9.90
CA VAL A 45 11.22 3.87 11.16
C VAL A 45 11.45 2.36 11.00
N LEU A 46 11.66 1.88 9.77
CA LEU A 46 11.94 0.48 9.45
C LEU A 46 13.45 0.19 9.50
N VAL A 47 13.77 -1.04 9.90
CA VAL A 47 15.13 -1.61 9.75
C VAL A 47 15.45 -1.87 8.29
N ASP A 48 16.73 -1.98 7.94
CA ASP A 48 17.23 -1.96 6.55
C ASP A 48 16.48 -2.92 5.60
N TRP A 49 16.38 -4.21 5.95
CA TRP A 49 15.72 -5.18 5.06
C TRP A 49 14.22 -4.91 4.91
N GLN A 50 13.55 -4.39 5.95
CA GLN A 50 12.13 -4.06 5.90
C GLN A 50 11.90 -2.80 5.06
N ARG A 51 12.79 -1.82 5.21
CA ARG A 51 12.83 -0.60 4.42
C ARG A 51 12.97 -0.91 2.94
N ASP A 52 13.87 -1.81 2.56
CA ASP A 52 14.08 -2.21 1.17
C ASP A 52 12.84 -2.87 0.57
N VAL A 53 12.20 -3.79 1.30
CA VAL A 53 10.95 -4.43 0.88
C VAL A 53 9.84 -3.40 0.71
N TYR A 54 9.64 -2.56 1.72
CA TYR A 54 8.61 -1.51 1.70
C TYR A 54 8.80 -0.54 0.53
N LEU A 55 10.00 0.01 0.34
CA LEU A 55 10.28 0.96 -0.74
C LEU A 55 10.17 0.32 -2.13
N SER A 56 10.59 -0.95 -2.27
CA SER A 56 10.38 -1.71 -3.50
C SER A 56 8.88 -1.86 -3.82
N SER A 57 8.06 -2.21 -2.82
CA SER A 57 6.61 -2.30 -2.98
C SER A 57 5.97 -0.93 -3.27
N VAL A 58 6.41 0.15 -2.62
CA VAL A 58 5.94 1.51 -2.94
C VAL A 58 6.21 1.83 -4.41
N ASN A 59 7.43 1.58 -4.90
CA ASN A 59 7.78 1.82 -6.29
C ASN A 59 6.92 0.99 -7.27
N LYS A 60 6.68 -0.28 -6.95
CA LYS A 60 5.77 -1.15 -7.71
C LYS A 60 4.37 -0.56 -7.82
N TYR A 61 3.79 -0.09 -6.73
CA TYR A 61 2.42 0.43 -6.70
C TYR A 61 2.29 1.83 -7.31
N ARG A 62 3.30 2.68 -7.14
CA ARG A 62 3.37 3.99 -7.79
C ARG A 62 3.49 3.92 -9.31
N ALA A 63 3.92 2.79 -9.86
CA ALA A 63 3.95 2.57 -11.30
C ALA A 63 2.55 2.37 -11.92
N GLN A 64 1.53 2.14 -11.09
CA GLN A 64 0.13 1.91 -11.50
C GLN A 64 -0.84 2.71 -10.60
N PRO A 65 -0.75 4.05 -10.56
CA PRO A 65 -1.54 4.88 -9.64
C PRO A 65 -3.05 4.77 -9.88
N GLU A 66 -3.48 4.50 -11.11
CA GLU A 66 -4.88 4.33 -11.50
C GLU A 66 -5.57 3.16 -10.78
N ALA A 67 -4.82 2.12 -10.41
CA ALA A 67 -5.35 0.98 -9.64
C ALA A 67 -5.77 1.38 -8.21
N PHE A 68 -5.34 2.55 -7.73
CA PHE A 68 -5.59 3.06 -6.39
C PHE A 68 -6.58 4.22 -6.35
N ILE A 69 -7.04 4.73 -7.49
CA ILE A 69 -8.05 5.78 -7.54
C ILE A 69 -9.39 5.15 -7.14
N ILE A 70 -10.01 5.66 -6.07
CA ILE A 70 -11.40 5.30 -5.78
C ILE A 70 -12.26 6.09 -6.76
N PRO A 71 -12.99 5.44 -7.70
CA PRO A 71 -13.94 6.16 -8.54
C PRO A 71 -14.93 6.87 -7.61
N GLU A 72 -15.21 8.15 -7.88
CA GLU A 72 -16.18 8.92 -7.08
C GLU A 72 -17.40 8.04 -6.85
N THR A 73 -17.75 7.83 -5.58
CA THR A 73 -19.02 7.21 -5.21
C THR A 73 -20.06 7.91 -6.06
N ALA A 74 -20.69 7.18 -6.98
CA ALA A 74 -21.77 7.70 -7.78
C ALA A 74 -22.68 8.43 -6.80
N THR A 75 -22.68 9.76 -6.85
CA THR A 75 -23.64 10.57 -6.14
C THR A 75 -24.95 10.17 -6.78
N ASP A 76 -25.62 9.20 -6.16
CA ASP A 76 -26.97 8.83 -6.45
C ASP A 76 -27.82 10.04 -6.08
N THR A 77 -27.83 10.98 -7.04
CA THR A 77 -28.76 12.10 -7.09
C THR A 77 -30.05 11.47 -7.59
N THR A 78 -30.64 10.59 -6.78
CA THR A 78 -32.05 10.24 -6.94
C THR A 78 -32.81 11.50 -6.56
N GLU A 79 -33.10 12.30 -7.58
CA GLU A 79 -34.18 13.27 -7.54
C GLU A 79 -35.46 12.56 -7.05
N ARG A 80 -36.00 13.01 -5.92
CA ARG A 80 -37.45 13.12 -5.68
C ARG A 80 -37.77 13.90 -4.41
#